data_AF-A0A2H0QA32-F1
#
_entry.id   AF-A0A2H0QA32-F1
#
_cell.length_a   1.000
_cell.length_b   1.000
_cell.length_c   1.000
_cell.angle_alpha   90.00
_cell.angle_beta   90.00
_cell.angle_gamma   90.00
#
_symmetry.space_group_name_H-M   'P 1'
#
loop_
_entity.id
_entity.type
_entity.pdbx_description
1 polymer ?
#
loop_
_entity_poly.entity_id
_entity_poly.type
_entity_poly.pdbx_seq_one_letter_code
_entity_poly.pdbx_strand_id
1 'polypeptide(L)'
;MSKVLVVLLSFAFSSFSFAQETNRHWQALTDSFSLLVHGSYKQFGEVNNLGYAAAAIPSLIVAFDEDDRLANHYRGKKVDKSVDLIGDLGVVLNQPLFPAAIYFFGDYKKNSHTVQFAKELFAATYLALAESGLMSFIDIHERPSTSELSFWEKSFRGDSSFPSGHVIPYQVLFF
;
A
#
# COMPACT_ATOMS: atom_id res chain seq x y z
N MET A 1 -12.24 -41.56 32.97
CA MET A 1 -11.16 -41.01 32.12
C MET A 1 -10.04 -40.48 33.02
N SER A 2 -8.79 -40.84 32.74
CA SER A 2 -7.62 -40.34 33.51
C SER A 2 -7.45 -38.82 33.30
N LYS A 3 -7.11 -38.07 34.36
CA LYS A 3 -6.83 -36.63 34.30
C LYS A 3 -5.73 -36.29 33.28
N VAL A 4 -4.78 -37.21 33.06
CA VAL A 4 -3.70 -37.06 32.07
C VAL A 4 -4.23 -37.07 30.64
N LEU A 5 -5.25 -37.90 30.36
CA LEU A 5 -5.88 -37.97 29.04
C LEU A 5 -6.62 -36.67 28.69
N VAL A 6 -7.25 -36.04 29.68
CA VAL A 6 -7.94 -34.76 29.50
C VAL A 6 -6.94 -33.65 29.16
N VAL A 7 -5.81 -33.57 29.88
CA VAL A 7 -4.78 -32.56 29.63
C VAL A 7 -4.15 -32.72 28.24
N LEU A 8 -3.84 -33.96 27.82
CA LEU A 8 -3.30 -34.24 26.49
C LEU A 8 -4.29 -33.91 25.37
N LEU A 9 -5.57 -34.21 25.56
CA LEU A 9 -6.63 -33.82 24.61
C LEU A 9 -6.77 -32.30 24.54
N SER A 10 -6.80 -31.60 25.67
CA SER A 10 -6.84 -30.13 25.69
C SER A 10 -5.66 -29.51 24.95
N PHE A 11 -4.45 -30.04 25.14
CA PHE A 11 -3.25 -29.57 24.44
C PHE A 11 -3.31 -29.84 22.93
N ALA A 12 -3.77 -31.03 22.53
CA ALA A 12 -3.94 -31.38 21.12
C ALA A 12 -4.98 -30.49 20.43
N PHE A 13 -6.10 -30.20 21.10
CA PHE A 13 -7.14 -29.30 20.58
C PHE A 13 -6.65 -27.86 20.45
N SER A 14 -5.93 -27.33 21.44
CA SER A 14 -5.35 -25.97 21.34
C SER A 14 -4.33 -25.84 20.21
N SER A 15 -3.48 -26.85 20.02
CA SER A 15 -2.50 -26.88 18.93
C SER A 15 -3.16 -26.97 17.56
N PHE A 16 -4.24 -27.76 17.44
CA PHE A 16 -5.00 -27.90 16.20
C PHE A 16 -5.74 -26.61 15.83
N SER A 17 -6.40 -25.96 16.80
CA SER A 17 -7.06 -24.67 16.58
C SER A 17 -6.06 -23.58 16.18
N PHE A 18 -4.88 -23.53 16.82
CA PHE A 18 -3.82 -22.59 16.46
C PHE A 18 -3.27 -22.85 15.04
N ALA A 19 -3.06 -24.11 14.67
CA ALA A 19 -2.62 -24.46 13.32
C ALA A 19 -3.67 -24.11 12.26
N GLN A 20 -4.96 -24.32 12.56
CA GLN A 20 -6.06 -23.98 11.67
C GLN A 20 -6.21 -22.47 11.48
N GLU A 21 -6.11 -21.67 12.54
CA GLU A 21 -6.13 -20.21 12.42
C GLU A 21 -4.90 -19.68 11.68
N THR A 22 -3.71 -20.19 11.99
CA THR A 22 -2.47 -19.82 11.30
C THR A 22 -2.58 -20.11 9.80
N ASN A 23 -3.10 -21.28 9.44
CA ASN A 23 -3.29 -21.67 8.04
C ASN A 23 -4.32 -20.77 7.33
N ARG A 24 -5.40 -20.40 8.01
CA ARG A 24 -6.41 -19.46 7.49
C ARG A 24 -5.83 -18.06 7.24
N HIS A 25 -5.05 -17.51 8.17
CA HIS A 25 -4.42 -16.19 8.01
C HIS A 25 -3.34 -16.22 6.92
N TRP A 26 -2.57 -17.30 6.83
CA TRP A 26 -1.61 -17.51 5.75
C TRP A 26 -2.31 -17.57 4.40
N GLN A 27 -3.41 -18.32 4.30
CA GLN A 27 -4.21 -18.41 3.08
C GLN A 27 -4.76 -17.04 2.67
N ALA A 28 -5.24 -16.23 3.63
CA ALA A 28 -5.70 -14.88 3.34
C ALA A 28 -4.58 -13.98 2.80
N LEU A 29 -3.36 -14.10 3.32
CA LEU A 29 -2.20 -13.38 2.81
C LEU A 29 -1.86 -13.85 1.39
N THR A 30 -1.80 -15.15 1.14
CA THR A 30 -1.52 -15.69 -0.20
C THR A 30 -2.60 -15.29 -1.22
N ASP A 31 -3.87 -15.26 -0.81
CA ASP A 31 -4.97 -14.77 -1.65
C ASP A 31 -4.74 -13.29 -2.01
N SER A 32 -4.31 -12.47 -1.05
CA SER A 32 -4.04 -11.04 -1.28
C SER A 32 -2.89 -10.83 -2.27
N PHE A 33 -1.82 -11.63 -2.17
CA PHE A 33 -0.74 -11.63 -3.17
C PHE A 33 -1.21 -12.14 -4.54
N SER A 34 -2.08 -13.15 -4.57
CA SER A 34 -2.68 -13.63 -5.81
C SER A 34 -3.51 -12.53 -6.48
N LEU A 35 -4.31 -11.77 -5.70
CA LEU A 35 -5.06 -10.61 -6.17
C LEU A 35 -4.14 -9.51 -6.73
N LEU A 36 -2.99 -9.26 -6.09
CA LEU A 36 -2.01 -8.29 -6.57
C LEU A 36 -1.49 -8.67 -7.96
N VAL A 37 -1.05 -9.93 -8.12
CA VAL A 37 -0.56 -10.46 -9.41
C VAL A 37 -1.68 -10.47 -10.46
N HIS A 38 -2.90 -10.77 -10.05
CA HIS A 38 -4.05 -10.79 -10.96
C HIS A 38 -4.46 -9.39 -11.41
N GLY A 39 -4.43 -8.43 -10.51
CA GLY A 39 -4.72 -7.02 -10.78
C GLY A 39 -3.73 -6.40 -11.75
N SER A 40 -2.43 -6.73 -11.61
CA SER A 40 -1.35 -6.12 -12.40
C SER A 40 -1.51 -6.31 -13.91
N TYR A 41 -2.07 -7.42 -14.36
CA TYR A 41 -2.35 -7.62 -15.78
C TYR A 41 -3.79 -7.25 -16.16
N LYS A 42 -4.77 -7.49 -15.28
CA LYS A 42 -6.19 -7.21 -15.57
C LYS A 42 -6.48 -5.73 -15.77
N GLN A 43 -5.75 -4.84 -15.09
CA GLN A 43 -5.90 -3.40 -15.28
C GLN A 43 -5.69 -2.94 -16.73
N PHE A 44 -4.99 -3.71 -17.57
CA PHE A 44 -4.81 -3.38 -18.99
C PHE A 44 -5.88 -3.99 -19.91
N GLY A 45 -6.70 -4.91 -19.38
CA GLY A 45 -7.79 -5.54 -20.13
C GLY A 45 -9.15 -4.86 -19.95
N GLU A 46 -9.28 -3.97 -18.95
CA GLU A 46 -10.54 -3.28 -18.66
C GLU A 46 -10.71 -2.01 -19.50
N VAL A 47 -11.83 -1.94 -20.23
CA VAL A 47 -12.11 -0.91 -21.24
C VAL A 47 -12.20 0.51 -20.62
N ASN A 48 -12.55 0.61 -19.34
CA ASN A 48 -12.68 1.90 -18.64
C ASN A 48 -11.33 2.55 -18.31
N ASN A 49 -10.24 1.77 -18.22
CA ASN A 49 -8.93 2.31 -17.86
C ASN A 49 -8.31 3.18 -18.96
N LEU A 50 -8.67 2.94 -20.23
CA LEU A 50 -8.29 3.82 -21.34
C LEU A 50 -8.99 5.19 -21.24
N GLY A 51 -10.24 5.23 -20.77
CA GLY A 51 -10.97 6.48 -20.53
C GLY A 51 -10.34 7.30 -19.41
N TYR A 52 -9.97 6.64 -18.30
CA TYR A 52 -9.23 7.29 -17.21
C TYR A 52 -7.84 7.73 -17.64
N ALA A 53 -7.12 6.93 -18.43
CA ALA A 53 -5.83 7.33 -18.99
C ALA A 53 -5.98 8.55 -19.91
N ALA A 54 -7.00 8.58 -20.77
CA ALA A 54 -7.27 9.71 -21.65
C ALA A 54 -7.60 11.00 -20.88
N ALA A 55 -8.26 10.91 -19.73
CA ALA A 55 -8.48 12.05 -18.83
C ALA A 55 -7.23 12.42 -18.01
N ALA A 56 -6.43 11.43 -17.60
CA ALA A 56 -5.25 11.63 -16.78
C ALA A 56 -4.10 12.29 -17.56
N ILE A 57 -3.90 11.95 -18.84
CA ILE A 57 -2.84 12.52 -19.69
C ILE A 57 -2.88 14.06 -19.71
N PRO A 58 -3.98 14.74 -20.08
CA PRO A 58 -4.01 16.21 -20.11
C PRO A 58 -3.86 16.82 -18.71
N SER A 59 -4.40 16.18 -17.66
CA SER A 59 -4.19 16.63 -16.28
C SER A 59 -2.73 16.54 -15.86
N LEU A 60 -2.02 15.48 -16.25
CA LEU A 60 -0.60 15.32 -16.00
C LEU A 60 0.23 16.35 -16.78
N ILE A 61 -0.10 16.61 -18.04
CA ILE A 61 0.58 17.65 -18.85
C ILE A 61 0.46 19.01 -18.15
N VAL A 62 -0.75 19.42 -17.76
CA VAL A 62 -0.95 20.70 -17.05
C VAL A 62 -0.24 20.71 -15.71
N ALA A 63 -0.25 19.59 -14.98
CA ALA A 63 0.46 19.49 -13.70
C ALA A 63 1.97 19.65 -13.88
N PHE A 64 2.56 19.04 -14.91
CA PHE A 64 3.99 19.16 -15.22
C PHE A 64 4.37 20.56 -15.72
N ASP A 65 3.53 21.20 -16.54
CA ASP A 65 3.77 22.57 -17.01
C ASP A 65 3.79 23.59 -15.86
N GLU A 66 2.97 23.37 -14.82
CA GLU A 66 2.90 24.23 -13.64
C GLU A 66 3.91 23.85 -12.53
N ASP A 67 4.55 22.69 -12.67
CA ASP A 67 5.39 22.08 -11.65
C ASP A 67 6.63 22.93 -11.36
N ASP A 68 7.33 23.39 -12.41
CA ASP A 68 8.49 24.27 -12.26
C ASP A 68 8.14 25.57 -11.52
N ARG A 69 6.94 26.12 -11.74
CA ARG A 69 6.48 27.34 -11.06
C ARG A 69 6.23 27.08 -9.59
N LEU A 70 5.58 25.97 -9.24
CA LEU A 70 5.26 25.59 -7.86
C LEU A 70 6.50 25.12 -7.09
N ALA A 71 7.30 24.24 -7.70
CA ALA A 71 8.56 23.75 -7.14
C ALA A 71 9.50 24.91 -6.80
N ASN A 72 9.65 25.90 -7.68
CA ASN A 72 10.49 27.07 -7.40
C ASN A 72 9.89 28.02 -6.35
N HIS A 73 8.56 28.09 -6.22
CA HIS A 73 7.90 28.92 -5.20
C HIS A 73 8.03 28.34 -3.77
N TYR A 74 8.10 27.01 -3.66
CA TYR A 74 8.17 26.30 -2.37
C TYR A 74 9.54 25.68 -2.06
N ARG A 75 10.48 25.67 -3.02
CA ARG A 75 11.88 25.22 -2.83
C ARG A 75 12.52 25.93 -1.63
N GLY A 76 13.12 25.14 -0.75
CA GLY A 76 13.92 25.63 0.38
C GLY A 76 13.14 26.06 1.63
N LYS A 77 11.81 26.02 1.63
CA LYS A 77 11.03 26.18 2.86
C LYS A 77 11.09 24.86 3.63
N LYS A 78 11.67 24.88 4.83
CA LYS A 78 11.64 23.72 5.73
C LYS A 78 10.18 23.35 6.01
N VAL A 79 9.82 22.13 5.67
CA VAL A 79 8.55 21.54 6.09
C VAL A 79 8.59 21.41 7.61
N ASP A 80 7.48 21.74 8.26
CA ASP A 80 7.37 21.58 9.71
C ASP A 80 7.61 20.11 10.08
N LYS A 81 8.40 19.85 11.12
CA LYS A 81 8.72 18.49 11.60
C LYS A 81 7.45 17.67 11.89
N SER A 82 6.36 18.31 12.31
CA SER A 82 5.09 17.61 12.53
C SER A 82 4.44 17.16 11.22
N VAL A 83 4.55 17.95 10.15
CA VAL A 83 4.03 17.60 8.82
C VAL A 83 4.86 16.48 8.21
N ASP A 84 6.18 16.55 8.35
CA ASP A 84 7.13 15.52 7.91
C ASP A 84 6.86 14.17 8.60
N LEU A 85 6.70 14.19 9.93
CA LEU A 85 6.36 13.00 10.71
C LEU A 85 4.99 12.41 10.32
N ILE A 86 3.96 13.23 10.10
CA ILE A 86 2.63 12.77 9.69
C ILE A 86 2.70 12.16 8.28
N GLY A 87 3.49 12.75 7.38
CA GLY A 87 3.75 12.19 6.05
C GLY A 87 4.33 10.78 6.15
N ASP A 88 5.40 10.61 6.92
CA ASP A 88 6.09 9.33 7.07
C ASP A 88 5.23 8.28 7.79
N LEU A 89 4.51 8.67 8.84
CA LEU A 89 3.56 7.80 9.52
C LEU A 89 2.39 7.42 8.61
N GLY A 90 1.98 8.30 7.70
CA GLY A 90 0.96 8.02 6.70
C GLY A 90 1.31 6.80 5.85
N VAL A 91 2.57 6.64 5.45
CA VAL A 91 3.01 5.47 4.66
C VAL A 91 2.91 4.19 5.49
N VAL A 92 3.42 4.19 6.73
CA VAL A 92 3.47 3.00 7.60
C VAL A 92 2.11 2.62 8.16
N LEU A 93 1.29 3.60 8.54
CA LEU A 93 -0.05 3.34 9.08
C LEU A 93 -1.00 2.87 7.98
N ASN A 94 -0.85 3.39 6.75
CA ASN A 94 -1.83 3.16 5.70
C ASN A 94 -1.49 1.98 4.79
N GLN A 95 -0.22 1.56 4.67
CA GLN A 95 0.16 0.41 3.83
C GLN A 95 0.06 -0.96 4.52
N PRO A 96 0.84 -1.28 5.58
CA PRO A 96 0.71 -2.57 6.25
C PRO A 96 -0.38 -2.58 7.33
N LEU A 97 -0.51 -1.50 8.11
CA LEU A 97 -1.31 -1.54 9.34
C LEU A 97 -2.81 -1.40 9.08
N PHE A 98 -3.23 -0.51 8.19
CA PHE A 98 -4.64 -0.28 7.92
C PHE A 98 -5.34 -1.48 7.27
N PRO A 99 -4.82 -2.11 6.20
CA PRO A 99 -5.43 -3.32 5.64
C PRO A 99 -5.41 -4.49 6.63
N ALA A 100 -4.34 -4.64 7.42
CA ALA A 100 -4.27 -5.68 8.45
C ALA A 100 -5.31 -5.45 9.55
N ALA A 101 -5.49 -4.21 10.02
CA ALA A 101 -6.49 -3.87 11.03
C ALA A 101 -7.92 -4.15 10.53
N ILE A 102 -8.23 -3.79 9.28
CA ILE A 102 -9.52 -4.08 8.66
C ILE A 102 -9.72 -5.58 8.50
N TYR A 103 -8.67 -6.32 8.10
CA TYR A 103 -8.72 -7.78 7.99
C TYR A 103 -9.07 -8.43 9.33
N PHE A 104 -8.30 -8.13 10.39
CA PHE A 104 -8.53 -8.72 11.71
C PHE A 104 -9.88 -8.30 12.30
N PHE A 105 -10.32 -7.06 12.04
CA PHE A 105 -11.66 -6.61 12.41
C PHE A 105 -12.77 -7.38 11.68
N GLY A 106 -12.64 -7.54 10.36
CA GLY A 106 -13.56 -8.30 9.53
C GLY A 106 -13.62 -9.77 9.96
N ASP A 107 -12.48 -10.36 10.23
CA ASP A 107 -12.36 -11.75 10.69
C ASP A 107 -13.01 -11.95 12.07
N TYR A 108 -12.72 -11.05 13.02
CA TYR A 108 -13.35 -11.05 14.35
C TYR A 108 -14.88 -10.92 14.27
N LYS A 109 -15.38 -10.07 13.36
CA LYS A 109 -16.81 -9.89 13.12
C LYS A 109 -17.42 -10.97 12.22
N LYS A 110 -16.62 -11.92 11.72
CA LYS A 110 -17.01 -12.93 10.73
C LYS A 110 -17.69 -12.32 9.49
N ASN A 111 -17.27 -11.12 9.10
CA ASN A 111 -17.78 -10.42 7.93
C ASN A 111 -16.88 -10.73 6.73
N SER A 112 -17.34 -11.64 5.86
CA SER A 112 -16.61 -12.04 4.66
C SER A 112 -16.36 -10.88 3.70
N HIS A 113 -17.26 -9.90 3.61
CA HIS A 113 -17.09 -8.72 2.76
C HIS A 113 -15.96 -7.83 3.27
N THR A 114 -15.89 -7.60 4.59
CA THR A 114 -14.80 -6.81 5.18
C THR A 114 -13.45 -7.53 5.03
N VAL A 115 -13.42 -8.84 5.19
CA VAL A 115 -12.21 -9.65 4.95
C VAL A 115 -11.78 -9.54 3.49
N GLN A 116 -12.71 -9.68 2.55
CA GLN A 116 -12.41 -9.58 1.12
C GLN A 116 -11.92 -8.17 0.74
N PHE A 117 -12.60 -7.13 1.21
CA PHE A 117 -12.18 -5.74 1.01
C PHE A 117 -10.76 -5.50 1.55
N ALA A 118 -10.41 -6.03 2.72
CA ALA A 118 -9.07 -5.89 3.27
C ALA A 118 -8.00 -6.55 2.37
N LYS A 119 -8.30 -7.72 1.78
CA LYS A 119 -7.40 -8.40 0.84
C LYS A 119 -7.21 -7.59 -0.45
N GLU A 120 -8.30 -7.04 -0.99
CA GLU A 120 -8.28 -6.19 -2.19
C GLU A 120 -7.56 -4.87 -1.95
N LEU A 121 -7.81 -4.23 -0.80
CA LEU A 121 -7.12 -3.00 -0.38
C LEU A 121 -5.62 -3.24 -0.23
N PHE A 122 -5.20 -4.36 0.37
CA PHE A 122 -3.80 -4.77 0.42
C PHE A 122 -3.24 -4.91 -1.00
N ALA A 123 -3.89 -5.69 -1.85
CA ALA A 123 -3.43 -5.96 -3.21
C ALA A 123 -3.26 -4.67 -4.03
N ALA A 124 -4.26 -3.79 -4.00
CA ALA A 124 -4.25 -2.52 -4.73
C ALA A 124 -3.19 -1.55 -4.19
N THR A 125 -3.06 -1.42 -2.87
CA THR A 125 -2.08 -0.52 -2.24
C THR A 125 -0.63 -0.92 -2.55
N TYR A 126 -0.34 -2.21 -2.48
CA TYR A 126 1.00 -2.73 -2.78
C TYR A 126 1.30 -2.76 -4.28
N LEU A 127 0.29 -2.96 -5.14
CA LEU A 127 0.44 -2.82 -6.59
C LEU A 127 0.79 -1.37 -6.95
N ALA A 128 0.01 -0.39 -6.44
CA ALA A 128 0.26 1.03 -6.68
C ALA A 128 1.64 1.48 -6.16
N LEU A 129 2.09 0.93 -5.02
CA LEU A 129 3.45 1.17 -4.50
C LEU A 129 4.52 0.63 -5.41
N ALA A 130 4.37 -0.61 -5.90
CA ALA A 130 5.33 -1.23 -6.80
C ALA A 130 5.42 -0.45 -8.12
N GLU A 131 4.29 -0.09 -8.72
CA GLU A 131 4.23 0.67 -9.96
C GLU A 131 4.84 2.06 -9.81
N SER A 132 4.51 2.76 -8.73
CA SER A 132 5.09 4.07 -8.45
C SER A 132 6.60 4.00 -8.19
N GLY A 133 7.06 2.95 -7.49
CA GLY A 133 8.49 2.68 -7.31
C GLY A 133 9.19 2.46 -8.65
N LEU A 134 8.62 1.64 -9.54
CA LEU A 134 9.14 1.42 -10.90
C LEU A 134 9.17 2.71 -11.71
N MET A 135 8.12 3.53 -11.65
CA MET A 135 8.04 4.81 -12.36
C MET A 135 9.09 5.81 -11.87
N SER A 136 9.44 5.78 -10.58
CA SER A 136 10.43 6.70 -10.01
C SER A 136 11.88 6.43 -10.42
N PHE A 137 12.16 5.33 -11.12
CA PHE A 137 13.43 5.14 -11.82
C PHE A 137 13.50 5.90 -13.16
N ILE A 138 12.38 6.43 -13.64
CA ILE A 138 12.35 7.31 -14.80
C ILE A 138 12.54 8.74 -14.29
N ASP A 139 13.64 9.35 -14.70
CA ASP A 139 14.01 10.70 -14.29
C ASP A 139 13.21 11.73 -15.09
N ILE A 140 12.02 12.05 -14.56
CA ILE A 140 11.08 13.03 -15.16
C ILE A 140 11.09 14.34 -14.37
N HIS A 141 11.41 14.29 -13.06
CA HIS A 141 11.37 15.45 -12.18
C HIS A 141 12.43 15.38 -11.08
N GLU A 142 13.39 16.33 -11.12
CA GLU A 142 14.46 16.45 -10.12
C GLU A 142 13.92 16.81 -8.74
N ARG A 143 14.51 16.23 -7.69
CA ARG A 143 14.10 16.53 -6.32
C ARG A 143 14.44 17.97 -5.91
N PRO A 144 13.54 18.67 -5.21
CA PRO A 144 13.79 20.03 -4.74
C PRO A 144 14.92 20.12 -3.70
N SER A 145 15.30 19.00 -3.05
CA SER A 145 16.42 18.88 -2.12
C SER A 145 17.06 17.48 -2.21
N THR A 146 18.39 17.42 -2.23
CA THR A 146 19.18 16.17 -2.24
C THR A 146 19.85 15.86 -0.89
N SER A 147 19.77 16.77 0.08
CA SER A 147 20.61 16.74 1.29
C SER A 147 19.99 16.02 2.49
N GLU A 148 18.69 15.69 2.48
CA GLU A 148 18.00 15.07 3.64
C GLU A 148 17.05 13.93 3.24
N LEU A 149 17.40 13.14 2.23
CA LEU A 149 16.57 12.00 1.81
C LEU A 149 16.81 10.79 2.71
N SER A 150 15.72 10.17 3.17
CA SER A 150 15.82 8.93 3.95
C SER A 150 16.38 7.78 3.10
N PHE A 151 16.98 6.77 3.73
CA PHE A 151 17.50 5.58 3.01
C PHE A 151 16.41 4.92 2.15
N TRP A 152 15.19 4.84 2.67
CA TRP A 152 14.04 4.30 1.95
C TRP A 152 13.72 5.11 0.70
N GLU A 153 13.73 6.44 0.80
CA GLU A 153 13.45 7.31 -0.34
C GLU A 153 14.52 7.25 -1.43
N LYS A 154 15.79 7.01 -1.08
CA LYS A 154 16.89 6.87 -2.05
C LYS A 154 16.92 5.48 -2.70
N SER A 155 16.80 4.42 -1.91
CA SER A 155 16.92 3.04 -2.41
C SER A 155 15.65 2.53 -3.11
N PHE A 156 14.47 3.00 -2.69
CA PHE A 156 13.20 2.54 -3.29
C PHE A 156 12.75 3.39 -4.48
N ARG A 157 13.14 4.69 -4.54
CA ARG A 157 12.56 5.66 -5.49
C ARG A 157 13.56 6.42 -6.38
N GLY A 158 14.84 6.04 -6.36
CA GLY A 158 15.86 6.66 -7.20
C GLY A 158 15.98 8.18 -7.00
N ASP A 159 16.51 8.87 -7.99
CA ASP A 159 16.75 10.33 -7.93
C ASP A 159 15.52 11.16 -8.36
N SER A 160 14.47 10.53 -8.89
CA SER A 160 13.22 11.21 -9.28
C SER A 160 12.36 11.53 -8.05
N SER A 161 11.65 12.66 -8.08
CA SER A 161 10.59 13.00 -7.12
C SER A 161 9.22 12.44 -7.52
N PHE A 162 9.07 12.00 -8.77
CA PHE A 162 7.80 11.64 -9.36
C PHE A 162 7.61 10.11 -9.45
N PRO A 163 6.41 9.57 -9.16
CA PRO A 163 5.27 10.22 -8.50
C PRO A 163 5.50 10.35 -6.98
N SER A 164 4.81 11.26 -6.29
CA SER A 164 5.02 11.50 -4.85
C SER A 164 4.69 10.27 -4.00
N GLY A 165 5.70 9.76 -3.29
CA GLY A 165 5.62 8.52 -2.51
C GLY A 165 4.73 8.61 -1.29
N HIS A 166 4.60 9.80 -0.71
CA HIS A 166 3.68 10.07 0.40
C HIS A 166 2.23 10.15 -0.06
N VAL A 167 1.96 10.33 -1.36
CA VAL A 167 0.59 10.36 -1.91
C VAL A 167 0.09 8.95 -2.21
N ILE A 168 0.97 8.03 -2.64
CA ILE A 168 0.62 6.64 -3.02
C ILE A 168 -0.29 5.94 -2.01
N PRO A 169 -0.02 5.97 -0.68
CA PRO A 169 -0.87 5.27 0.28
C PRO A 169 -2.30 5.82 0.30
N TYR A 170 -2.49 7.11 -0.01
CA TYR A 170 -3.80 7.76 0.00
C TYR A 170 -4.56 7.58 -1.32
N GLN A 171 -3.88 7.17 -2.41
CA GLN A 171 -4.52 7.00 -3.71
C GLN A 171 -5.58 5.90 -3.66
N VAL A 172 -5.32 4.83 -2.92
CA VAL A 172 -6.21 3.66 -2.86
C VAL A 172 -7.35 3.83 -1.84
N LEU A 173 -7.26 4.81 -0.93
CA LEU A 173 -8.28 5.02 0.12
C LEU A 173 -9.63 5.55 -0.39
N PHE A 174 -9.68 6.11 -1.60
CA PHE A 174 -10.88 6.74 -2.15
C PHE A 174 -11.54 5.95 -3.28
N PHE A 175 -11.21 4.67 -3.42
CA PHE A 175 -11.83 3.73 -4.36
C PHE A 175 -12.80 2.77 -3.67
#